data_AF-A0A2D0N1W2-F1
#
_entry.id   AF-A0A2D0N1W2-F1
#
_cell.length_a   1.000
_cell.length_b   1.000
_cell.length_c   1.000
_cell.angle_alpha   90.00
_cell.angle_beta   90.00
_cell.angle_gamma   90.00
#
_symmetry.space_group_name_H-M   'P 1'
#
loop_
_entity.id
_entity.type
_entity.pdbx_description
1 polymer ?
#
loop_
_entity_poly.entity_id
_entity_poly.type
_entity_poly.pdbx_seq_one_letter_code
_entity_poly.pdbx_strand_id
1 'polypeptide(L)'
;MTNISPEGIIHQVQTDLAGKVIEGYDIYRCIFVKKDGSYQRTLEHFPENRITMLIIISGLPGTGKTTLARALAKRLSVHHLNSDMVRDELNRRGRYDAETKADIYREMFHRTSRLLEDGATVIVDATFHQAAYRRPYLELIRSRADILKWIELKSDETLIRRRVNRKRAYSEADFSVYEKIKKAYEPLEVPHLELYSDDLNLEEMLKRAEGYLKEGNL
;
A
#
# COMPACT_ATOMS: atom_id res chain seq x y z
N MET A 1 -30.58 -18.58 -13.28
CA MET A 1 -30.73 -17.12 -13.26
C MET A 1 -31.25 -16.78 -11.87
N THR A 2 -30.43 -16.33 -10.94
CA THR A 2 -29.79 -15.01 -10.89
C THR A 2 -28.34 -15.12 -10.39
N ASN A 3 -27.40 -14.46 -11.10
CA ASN A 3 -26.02 -14.24 -10.65
C ASN A 3 -26.04 -13.27 -9.46
N ILE A 4 -25.71 -13.75 -8.26
CA ILE A 4 -25.49 -12.90 -7.10
C ILE A 4 -23.97 -12.75 -6.95
N SER A 5 -23.47 -11.51 -7.03
CA SER A 5 -22.06 -11.18 -6.81
C SER A 5 -21.67 -11.46 -5.34
N PRO A 6 -20.44 -11.92 -5.02
CA PRO A 6 -20.18 -12.61 -3.76
C PRO A 6 -19.92 -11.73 -2.52
N GLU A 7 -20.02 -10.41 -2.57
CA GLU A 7 -19.48 -9.55 -1.51
C GLU A 7 -20.51 -8.49 -1.10
N GLY A 8 -21.06 -8.65 0.10
CA GLY A 8 -21.92 -7.66 0.74
C GLY A 8 -21.52 -7.55 2.21
N ILE A 9 -20.91 -6.42 2.57
CA ILE A 9 -20.65 -6.02 3.95
C ILE A 9 -22.00 -5.60 4.55
N ILE A 10 -22.36 -6.14 5.72
CA ILE A 10 -23.59 -5.76 6.44
C ILE A 10 -23.17 -4.92 7.64
N HIS A 11 -23.56 -3.64 7.66
CA HIS A 11 -23.44 -2.78 8.83
C HIS A 11 -24.71 -2.92 9.67
N GLN A 12 -24.62 -3.35 10.92
CA GLN A 12 -25.73 -3.28 11.87
C GLN A 12 -25.44 -2.15 12.86
N VAL A 13 -26.28 -1.11 12.86
CA VAL A 13 -26.25 -0.06 13.89
C VAL A 13 -27.10 -0.55 15.06
N GLN A 14 -26.51 -0.68 16.25
CA GLN A 14 -27.28 -0.84 17.48
C GLN A 14 -27.38 0.52 18.19
N THR A 15 -28.62 0.92 18.47
CA THR A 15 -28.94 2.01 19.40
C THR A 15 -29.33 1.38 20.73
N ASP A 16 -28.99 2.02 21.86
CA ASP A 16 -29.56 1.63 23.14
C ASP A 16 -31.07 1.95 23.20
N LEU A 17 -31.75 1.53 24.28
CA LEU A 17 -33.18 1.80 24.50
C LEU A 17 -33.51 3.31 24.60
N ALA A 18 -32.51 4.18 24.69
CA ALA A 18 -32.62 5.63 24.73
C ALA A 18 -32.27 6.30 23.37
N GLY A 19 -31.99 5.52 22.32
CA GLY A 19 -31.66 6.04 21.00
C GLY A 19 -30.24 6.60 20.87
N LYS A 20 -29.36 6.37 21.84
CA LYS A 20 -27.96 6.81 21.77
C LYS A 20 -27.16 5.80 20.95
N VAL A 21 -26.37 6.32 20.00
CA VAL A 21 -25.42 5.50 19.22
C VAL A 21 -24.36 4.97 20.20
N ILE A 22 -24.23 3.64 20.27
CA ILE A 22 -23.18 2.97 21.03
C ILE A 22 -21.91 3.06 20.17
N GLU A 23 -20.83 3.64 20.70
CA GLU A 23 -19.53 3.65 20.01
C GLU A 23 -18.99 2.21 19.90
N GLY A 24 -18.89 1.70 18.67
CA GLY A 24 -18.41 0.35 18.36
C GLY A 24 -19.25 -0.27 17.26
N TYR A 25 -18.70 -0.33 16.04
CA TYR A 25 -19.30 -1.12 14.96
C TYR A 25 -18.68 -2.51 14.99
N ASP A 26 -19.46 -3.52 15.32
CA ASP A 26 -19.05 -4.90 15.05
C ASP A 26 -19.06 -5.12 13.53
N ILE A 27 -17.90 -5.39 12.96
CA ILE A 27 -17.78 -5.74 11.54
C ILE A 27 -17.94 -7.26 11.44
N TYR A 28 -18.85 -7.70 10.58
CA TYR A 28 -19.03 -9.11 10.29
C TYR A 28 -18.70 -9.39 8.83
N ARG A 29 -17.88 -10.41 8.58
CA ARG A 29 -17.67 -10.93 7.23
C ARG A 29 -18.64 -12.07 6.98
N CYS A 30 -19.39 -11.98 5.88
CA CYS A 30 -20.17 -13.10 5.39
C CYS A 30 -19.24 -14.11 4.71
N ILE A 31 -19.16 -15.33 5.25
CA ILE A 31 -18.39 -16.43 4.68
C ILE A 31 -19.29 -17.62 4.39
N PHE A 32 -18.91 -18.41 3.38
CA PHE A 32 -19.56 -19.68 3.05
C PHE A 32 -18.68 -20.83 3.49
N VAL A 33 -19.09 -21.55 4.53
CA VAL A 33 -18.36 -22.70 5.07
C VAL A 33 -18.98 -23.98 4.54
N LYS A 34 -18.15 -24.91 4.03
CA LYS A 34 -18.62 -26.21 3.57
C LYS A 34 -18.78 -27.15 4.78
N LYS A 35 -20.02 -27.54 5.08
CA LYS A 35 -20.38 -28.54 6.10
C LYS A 35 -21.27 -29.61 5.48
N ASP A 36 -20.88 -30.87 5.67
CA ASP A 36 -21.65 -32.05 5.24
C ASP A 36 -22.10 -32.00 3.77
N GLY A 37 -21.19 -31.55 2.88
CA GLY A 37 -21.46 -31.45 1.45
C GLY A 37 -22.25 -30.22 1.00
N SER A 38 -22.69 -29.37 1.93
CA SER A 38 -23.44 -28.13 1.65
C SER A 38 -22.66 -26.87 2.07
N TYR A 39 -22.89 -25.73 1.42
CA TYR A 39 -22.34 -24.45 1.84
C TYR A 39 -23.33 -23.73 2.74
N GLN A 40 -22.92 -23.44 3.97
CA GLN A 40 -23.70 -22.67 4.93
C GLN A 40 -23.16 -21.25 5.03
N ARG A 41 -24.06 -20.27 5.06
CA ARG A 41 -23.72 -18.86 5.29
C ARG A 41 -23.46 -18.65 6.77
N THR A 42 -22.27 -18.20 7.12
CA THR A 42 -21.87 -17.86 8.49
C THR A 42 -21.36 -16.42 8.54
N LEU A 43 -21.63 -15.74 9.65
CA LEU A 43 -21.04 -14.45 9.96
C LEU A 43 -19.85 -14.72 10.89
N GLU A 44 -18.66 -14.39 10.43
CA GLU A 44 -17.47 -14.38 11.28
C GLU A 44 -17.36 -12.99 11.90
N HIS A 45 -17.36 -12.94 13.24
CA HIS A 45 -17.14 -11.71 14.00
C HIS A 45 -15.68 -11.28 13.79
N PHE A 46 -15.49 -10.11 13.19
CA PHE A 46 -14.17 -9.48 13.11
C PHE A 46 -14.04 -8.58 14.35
N PRO A 47 -13.30 -9.00 15.39
CA PRO A 47 -13.14 -8.18 16.60
C PRO A 47 -12.46 -6.88 16.21
N GLU A 48 -13.17 -5.76 16.40
CA GLU A 48 -12.72 -4.35 16.31
C GLU A 48 -11.49 -4.03 15.43
N ASN A 49 -11.35 -4.60 14.24
CA ASN A 49 -10.31 -4.11 13.32
C ASN A 49 -10.90 -2.93 12.57
N ARG A 50 -10.54 -1.73 13.07
CA ARG A 50 -10.72 -0.45 12.38
C ARG A 50 -10.34 -0.65 10.93
N ILE A 51 -11.19 -0.24 10.00
CA ILE A 51 -10.85 -0.20 8.57
C ILE A 51 -9.47 0.44 8.45
N THR A 52 -8.47 -0.36 8.07
CA THR A 52 -7.09 0.13 7.97
C THR A 52 -6.85 0.64 6.57
N MET A 53 -5.82 1.47 6.41
CA MET A 53 -5.41 1.96 5.11
C MET A 53 -4.00 1.50 4.78
N LEU A 54 -3.86 0.86 3.63
CA LEU A 54 -2.57 0.59 3.00
C LEU A 54 -2.34 1.62 1.89
N ILE A 55 -1.26 2.37 2.01
CA ILE A 55 -0.84 3.37 1.03
C ILE A 55 0.42 2.86 0.36
N ILE A 56 0.38 2.61 -0.95
CA ILE A 56 1.56 2.18 -1.70
C ILE A 56 2.07 3.34 -2.56
N ILE A 57 3.34 3.70 -2.35
CA ILE A 57 4.04 4.74 -3.13
C ILE A 57 5.03 4.05 -4.07
N SER A 58 4.79 4.20 -5.37
CA SER A 58 5.52 3.54 -6.46
C SER A 58 6.16 4.53 -7.43
N GLY A 59 6.97 4.04 -8.36
CA GLY A 59 7.69 4.87 -9.35
C GLY A 59 9.18 4.57 -9.47
N LEU A 60 9.81 5.11 -10.51
CA LEU A 60 11.20 4.82 -10.85
C LEU A 60 12.22 5.34 -9.81
N PRO A 61 13.44 4.78 -9.73
CA PRO A 61 14.50 5.35 -8.91
C PRO A 61 14.73 6.83 -9.22
N GLY A 62 14.83 7.67 -8.19
CA GLY A 62 15.09 9.11 -8.36
C GLY A 62 13.84 10.01 -8.46
N THR A 63 12.63 9.45 -8.54
CA THR A 63 11.37 10.22 -8.60
C THR A 63 10.92 10.82 -7.25
N GLY A 64 11.67 10.59 -6.17
CA GLY A 64 11.37 11.20 -4.86
C GLY A 64 10.40 10.43 -3.96
N LYS A 65 10.06 9.17 -4.28
CA LYS A 65 9.18 8.28 -3.48
C LYS A 65 9.42 8.35 -1.98
N THR A 66 10.63 8.01 -1.55
CA THR A 66 10.98 7.94 -0.14
C THR A 66 10.92 9.31 0.53
N THR A 67 11.15 10.40 -0.21
CA THR A 67 10.97 11.76 0.31
C THR A 67 9.50 12.04 0.61
N LEU A 68 8.59 11.74 -0.32
CA LEU A 68 7.16 11.88 -0.11
C LEU A 68 6.66 10.94 1.00
N ALA A 69 7.03 9.66 0.94
CA ALA A 69 6.60 8.62 1.87
C ALA A 69 6.93 8.98 3.32
N ARG A 70 8.17 9.41 3.60
CA ARG A 70 8.59 9.82 4.95
C ARG A 70 7.85 11.05 5.44
N ALA A 71 7.69 12.05 4.59
CA ALA A 71 7.00 13.28 4.96
C ALA A 71 5.51 13.02 5.23
N LEU A 72 4.87 12.22 4.39
CA LEU A 72 3.47 11.81 4.54
C LEU A 72 3.26 10.94 5.77
N ALA A 73 4.15 9.96 6.01
CA ALA A 73 4.11 9.11 7.20
C ALA A 73 4.18 9.93 8.49
N LYS A 74 5.08 10.93 8.51
CA LYS A 74 5.21 11.86 9.65
C LYS A 74 3.95 12.68 9.87
N ARG A 75 3.31 13.18 8.81
CA ARG A 75 2.08 13.99 8.92
C ARG A 75 0.89 13.19 9.40
N LEU A 76 0.74 11.98 8.88
CA LEU A 76 -0.35 11.09 9.24
C LEU A 76 -0.09 10.34 10.55
N SER A 77 1.14 10.37 11.07
CA SER A 77 1.59 9.58 12.24
C SER A 77 1.36 8.08 12.03
N VAL A 78 1.77 7.56 10.87
CA VAL A 78 1.55 6.16 10.44
C VAL A 78 2.87 5.44 10.20
N HIS A 79 2.81 4.10 10.12
CA HIS A 79 3.98 3.28 9.85
C HIS A 79 4.49 3.50 8.42
N HIS A 80 5.81 3.39 8.25
CA HIS A 80 6.48 3.51 6.96
C HIS A 80 7.46 2.35 6.75
N LEU A 81 7.26 1.59 5.68
CA LEU A 81 8.15 0.53 5.22
C LEU A 81 8.76 0.89 3.86
N ASN A 82 10.07 0.71 3.74
CA ASN A 82 10.83 1.01 2.53
C ASN A 82 11.68 -0.19 2.11
N SER A 83 11.72 -0.51 0.81
CA SER A 83 12.46 -1.68 0.33
C SER A 83 13.97 -1.62 0.58
N ASP A 84 14.57 -0.44 0.49
CA ASP A 84 16.00 -0.27 0.73
C ASP A 84 16.34 -0.23 2.23
N MET A 85 15.42 0.25 3.10
CA MET A 85 15.55 0.09 4.56
C MET A 85 15.47 -1.38 4.96
N VAL A 86 14.49 -2.13 4.45
CA VAL A 86 14.39 -3.58 4.70
C VAL A 86 15.62 -4.32 4.17
N ARG A 87 16.13 -3.94 3.00
CA ARG A 87 17.39 -4.48 2.45
C ARG A 87 18.57 -4.29 3.40
N ASP A 88 18.66 -3.11 4.01
CA ASP A 88 19.71 -2.76 4.96
C ASP A 88 19.60 -3.60 6.24
N GLU A 89 18.41 -3.66 6.83
CA GLU A 89 18.14 -4.43 8.05
C GLU A 89 18.42 -5.94 7.87
N LEU A 90 18.19 -6.47 6.68
CA LEU A 90 18.51 -7.86 6.35
C LEU A 90 20.00 -8.10 6.05
N ASN A 91 20.86 -7.07 6.16
CA ASN A 91 22.29 -7.12 5.80
C ASN A 91 22.54 -7.50 4.34
N ARG A 92 21.69 -7.01 3.43
CA ARG A 92 21.74 -7.32 1.98
C ARG A 92 22.03 -6.09 1.10
N ARG A 93 22.69 -5.08 1.67
CA ARG A 93 23.24 -3.96 0.88
C ARG A 93 24.13 -4.47 -0.24
N GLY A 94 24.08 -3.82 -1.41
CA GLY A 94 24.83 -4.20 -2.61
C GLY A 94 24.32 -5.46 -3.33
N ARG A 95 23.39 -6.23 -2.78
CA ARG A 95 22.89 -7.47 -3.38
C ARG A 95 21.60 -7.25 -4.17
N TYR A 96 21.72 -6.97 -5.47
CA TYR A 96 20.59 -6.61 -6.33
C TYR A 96 20.09 -7.73 -7.26
N ASP A 97 20.50 -8.98 -7.00
CA ASP A 97 20.01 -10.15 -7.71
C ASP A 97 18.50 -10.40 -7.48
N ALA A 98 17.91 -11.22 -8.34
CA ALA A 98 16.47 -11.46 -8.35
C ALA A 98 15.98 -12.17 -7.07
N GLU A 99 16.78 -13.09 -6.51
CA GLU A 99 16.46 -13.83 -5.30
C GLU A 99 16.42 -12.88 -4.09
N THR A 100 17.47 -12.09 -3.90
CA THR A 100 17.54 -11.07 -2.86
C THR A 100 16.38 -10.08 -2.97
N LYS A 101 16.05 -9.62 -4.20
CA LYS A 101 14.92 -8.74 -4.42
C LYS A 101 13.60 -9.41 -4.01
N ALA A 102 13.35 -10.65 -4.43
CA ALA A 102 12.13 -11.37 -4.10
C ALA A 102 11.93 -11.52 -2.58
N ASP A 103 13.01 -11.83 -1.85
CA ASP A 103 12.98 -11.93 -0.39
C ASP A 103 12.68 -10.60 0.30
N ILE A 104 13.25 -9.48 -0.17
CA ILE A 104 12.96 -8.16 0.39
C ILE A 104 11.48 -7.81 0.21
N TYR A 105 10.92 -8.07 -0.98
CA TYR A 105 9.50 -7.85 -1.23
C TYR A 105 8.60 -8.76 -0.39
N ARG A 106 9.03 -10.00 -0.14
CA ARG A 106 8.33 -10.95 0.74
C ARG A 106 8.33 -10.47 2.19
N GLU A 107 9.48 -10.01 2.69
CA GLU A 107 9.60 -9.47 4.03
C GLU A 107 8.75 -8.20 4.21
N MET A 108 8.81 -7.28 3.25
CA MET A 108 7.93 -6.10 3.26
C MET A 108 6.45 -6.49 3.31
N PHE A 109 6.05 -7.49 2.51
CA PHE A 109 4.67 -7.98 2.50
C PHE A 109 4.27 -8.55 3.87
N HIS A 110 5.10 -9.39 4.47
CA HIS A 110 4.84 -9.95 5.80
C HIS A 110 4.70 -8.88 6.88
N ARG A 111 5.60 -7.89 6.90
CA ARG A 111 5.52 -6.77 7.85
C ARG A 111 4.28 -5.91 7.63
N THR A 112 3.92 -5.67 6.37
CA THR A 112 2.71 -4.94 6.03
C THR A 112 1.47 -5.67 6.52
N SER A 113 1.37 -6.99 6.27
CA SER A 113 0.24 -7.81 6.72
C SER A 113 0.04 -7.73 8.23
N ARG A 114 1.13 -7.90 9.01
CA ARG A 114 1.08 -7.84 10.47
C ARG A 114 0.62 -6.48 10.98
N LEU A 115 1.16 -5.39 10.43
CA LEU A 115 0.74 -4.04 10.83
C LEU A 115 -0.74 -3.78 10.54
N LEU A 116 -1.25 -4.27 9.40
CA LEU A 116 -2.69 -4.19 9.10
C LEU A 116 -3.52 -5.11 10.02
N GLU A 117 -2.99 -6.26 10.46
CA GLU A 117 -3.61 -7.14 11.46
C GLU A 117 -3.72 -6.48 12.82
N ASP A 118 -2.73 -5.68 13.17
CA ASP A 118 -2.68 -4.89 14.40
C ASP A 118 -3.51 -3.59 14.30
N GLY A 119 -4.31 -3.41 13.23
CA GLY A 119 -5.21 -2.27 13.06
C GLY A 119 -4.50 -0.97 12.64
N ALA A 120 -3.27 -1.03 12.13
CA ALA A 120 -2.48 0.14 11.79
C ALA A 120 -2.59 0.54 10.30
N THR A 121 -2.58 1.84 10.04
CA THR A 121 -2.36 2.38 8.69
C THR A 121 -0.87 2.31 8.34
N VAL A 122 -0.55 1.91 7.12
CA VAL A 122 0.83 1.66 6.67
C VAL A 122 1.10 2.30 5.31
N ILE A 123 2.22 3.01 5.22
CA ILE A 123 2.81 3.45 3.95
C ILE A 123 3.92 2.47 3.55
N VAL A 124 3.85 1.95 2.34
CA VAL A 124 4.88 1.08 1.75
C VAL A 124 5.45 1.77 0.51
N ASP A 125 6.75 2.05 0.50
CA ASP A 125 7.43 2.64 -0.67
C ASP A 125 8.51 1.73 -1.25
N ALA A 126 8.40 1.47 -2.56
CA ALA A 126 9.38 0.75 -3.35
C ALA A 126 9.19 1.12 -4.83
N THR A 127 9.98 0.54 -5.72
CA THR A 127 9.77 0.78 -7.17
C THR A 127 8.47 0.18 -7.69
N PHE A 128 8.08 -0.99 -7.15
CA PHE A 128 6.92 -1.77 -7.59
C PHE A 128 6.83 -1.99 -9.11
N HIS A 129 7.99 -2.03 -9.78
CA HIS A 129 8.12 -2.08 -11.24
C HIS A 129 7.43 -3.27 -11.92
N GLN A 130 7.17 -4.39 -11.23
CA GLN A 130 6.50 -5.56 -11.81
C GLN A 130 5.22 -5.89 -11.05
N ALA A 131 4.21 -6.39 -11.77
CA ALA A 131 2.92 -6.81 -11.25
C ALA A 131 3.06 -7.94 -10.22
N ALA A 132 4.06 -8.82 -10.38
CA ALA A 132 4.37 -9.87 -9.42
C ALA A 132 4.63 -9.35 -7.99
N TYR A 133 5.17 -8.13 -7.86
CA TYR A 133 5.39 -7.48 -6.56
C TYR A 133 4.20 -6.67 -6.06
N ARG A 134 3.22 -6.36 -6.92
CA ARG A 134 2.02 -5.57 -6.59
C ARG A 134 0.83 -6.46 -6.23
N ARG A 135 0.68 -7.58 -6.94
CA ARG A 135 -0.44 -8.52 -6.80
C ARG A 135 -0.67 -9.01 -5.37
N PRO A 136 0.37 -9.36 -4.57
CA PRO A 136 0.14 -9.80 -3.20
C PRO A 136 -0.59 -8.76 -2.34
N TYR A 137 -0.30 -7.47 -2.51
CA TYR A 137 -0.98 -6.40 -1.76
C TYR A 137 -2.44 -6.20 -2.21
N LEU A 138 -2.72 -6.35 -3.51
CA LEU A 138 -4.08 -6.32 -4.03
C LEU A 138 -4.93 -7.48 -3.47
N GLU A 139 -4.36 -8.68 -3.41
CA GLU A 139 -5.00 -9.86 -2.86
C GLU A 139 -5.22 -9.74 -1.34
N LEU A 140 -4.22 -9.22 -0.61
CA LEU A 140 -4.31 -8.97 0.82
C LEU A 140 -5.50 -8.06 1.16
N ILE A 141 -5.62 -6.91 0.49
CA ILE A 141 -6.67 -5.94 0.80
C ILE A 141 -8.06 -6.45 0.40
N ARG A 142 -8.19 -7.12 -0.75
CA ARG A 142 -9.44 -7.81 -1.13
C ARG A 142 -9.92 -8.80 -0.07
N SER A 143 -8.99 -9.44 0.65
CA SER A 143 -9.35 -10.40 1.69
C SER A 143 -9.75 -9.77 3.03
N ARG A 144 -9.57 -8.45 3.23
CA ARG A 144 -9.64 -7.80 4.56
C ARG A 144 -10.62 -6.64 4.68
N ALA A 145 -11.30 -6.23 3.61
CA ALA A 145 -12.14 -5.01 3.58
C ALA A 145 -11.39 -3.72 4.00
N ASP A 146 -10.07 -3.73 3.88
CA ASP A 146 -9.20 -2.59 4.11
C ASP A 146 -9.21 -1.63 2.91
N ILE A 147 -8.71 -0.41 3.09
CA ILE A 147 -8.58 0.58 2.02
C ILE A 147 -7.20 0.49 1.39
N LEU A 148 -7.13 0.40 0.06
CA LEU A 148 -5.87 0.48 -0.69
C LEU A 148 -5.81 1.76 -1.51
N LYS A 149 -4.74 2.55 -1.31
CA LYS A 149 -4.46 3.77 -2.07
C LYS A 149 -3.10 3.67 -2.74
N TRP A 150 -3.08 3.86 -4.06
CA TRP A 150 -1.83 3.88 -4.84
C TRP A 150 -1.46 5.30 -5.19
N ILE A 151 -0.18 5.63 -5.03
CA ILE A 151 0.41 6.88 -5.49
C ILE A 151 1.62 6.53 -6.37
N GLU A 152 1.61 6.97 -7.62
CA GLU A 152 2.72 6.80 -8.55
C GLU A 152 3.49 8.12 -8.71
N LEU A 153 4.79 8.08 -8.42
CA LEU A 153 5.67 9.23 -8.56
C LEU A 153 6.47 9.16 -9.85
N LYS A 154 6.30 10.20 -10.67
CA LYS A 154 6.94 10.42 -11.96
C LYS A 154 7.85 11.65 -11.89
N SER A 155 8.76 11.73 -12.85
CA SER A 155 9.69 12.84 -13.01
C SER A 155 10.33 12.75 -14.39
N ASP A 156 10.68 13.90 -14.96
CA ASP A 156 11.52 13.97 -16.14
C ASP A 156 12.88 13.27 -15.93
N GLU A 157 13.35 12.63 -16.99
CA GLU A 157 14.56 11.82 -16.98
C GLU A 157 15.83 12.65 -16.74
N THR A 158 15.88 13.91 -17.20
CA THR A 158 17.04 14.79 -16.94
C THR A 158 17.16 15.08 -15.45
N LEU A 159 16.04 15.28 -14.76
CA LEU A 159 16.02 15.46 -13.32
C LEU A 159 16.37 14.17 -12.58
N ILE A 160 15.85 13.02 -13.04
CA ILE A 160 16.21 11.71 -12.50
C ILE A 160 17.71 11.48 -12.59
N ARG A 161 18.32 11.69 -13.77
CA ARG A 161 19.76 11.55 -14.00
C ARG A 161 20.57 12.38 -13.01
N ARG A 162 20.18 13.65 -12.80
CA ARG A 162 20.82 14.52 -11.81
C ARG A 162 20.68 14.01 -10.37
N ARG A 163 19.51 13.46 -10.00
CA ARG A 163 19.22 12.99 -8.64
C ARG A 163 19.92 11.68 -8.31
N VAL A 164 19.93 10.71 -9.22
CA VAL A 164 20.55 9.39 -8.97
C VAL A 164 22.09 9.45 -8.96
N ASN A 165 22.68 10.47 -9.58
CA ASN A 165 24.12 10.73 -9.52
C ASN A 165 24.59 11.35 -8.19
N ARG A 166 23.67 11.68 -7.27
CA ARG A 166 24.00 12.16 -5.92
C ARG A 166 23.87 11.03 -4.90
N LYS A 167 24.68 11.07 -3.83
CA LYS A 167 24.55 10.14 -2.70
C LYS A 167 23.19 10.35 -2.02
N ARG A 168 22.44 9.27 -1.83
CA ARG A 168 21.10 9.28 -1.21
C ARG A 168 21.13 8.41 0.05
N ALA A 169 20.42 8.84 1.09
CA ALA A 169 20.51 8.22 2.42
C ALA A 169 20.08 6.74 2.42
N TYR A 170 19.10 6.39 1.60
CA TYR A 170 18.48 5.07 1.61
C TYR A 170 18.48 4.39 0.25
N SER A 171 19.22 4.84 -0.77
CA SER A 171 19.15 4.18 -2.08
C SER A 171 20.50 4.15 -2.78
N GLU A 172 20.94 2.96 -3.19
CA GLU A 172 22.20 2.74 -3.91
C GLU A 172 22.00 2.72 -5.43
N ALA A 173 20.78 2.95 -5.92
CA ALA A 173 20.51 2.95 -7.37
C ALA A 173 21.30 4.06 -8.07
N ASP A 174 22.00 3.75 -9.15
CA ASP A 174 22.58 4.74 -10.04
C ASP A 174 21.72 4.92 -11.30
N PHE A 175 22.22 5.64 -12.28
CA PHE A 175 21.52 5.82 -13.55
C PHE A 175 21.36 4.51 -14.34
N SER A 176 22.33 3.60 -14.26
CA SER A 176 22.24 2.28 -14.91
C SER A 176 21.14 1.41 -14.31
N VAL A 177 20.95 1.49 -12.99
CA VAL A 177 19.86 0.83 -12.27
C VAL A 177 18.51 1.44 -12.67
N TYR A 178 18.44 2.77 -12.80
CA TYR A 178 17.25 3.44 -13.33
C TYR A 178 16.88 2.91 -14.72
N GLU A 179 17.82 2.85 -15.67
CA GLU A 179 17.55 2.37 -17.03
C GLU A 179 17.08 0.91 -17.04
N LYS A 180 17.70 0.04 -16.24
CA LYS A 180 17.28 -1.37 -16.10
C LYS A 180 15.86 -1.48 -15.58
N ILE A 181 15.53 -0.74 -14.51
CA ILE A 181 14.19 -0.78 -13.91
C ILE A 181 13.16 -0.16 -14.85
N LYS A 182 13.49 0.94 -15.54
CA LYS A 182 12.62 1.58 -16.54
C LYS A 182 12.23 0.61 -17.66
N LYS A 183 13.19 -0.16 -18.20
CA LYS A 183 12.94 -1.17 -19.25
C LYS A 183 12.02 -2.30 -18.78
N ALA A 184 12.10 -2.65 -17.50
CA ALA A 184 11.29 -3.71 -16.88
C ALA A 184 10.04 -3.17 -16.15
N TYR A 185 9.72 -1.88 -16.32
CA TYR A 185 8.60 -1.25 -15.62
C TYR A 185 7.30 -1.56 -16.35
N GLU A 186 6.45 -2.34 -15.70
CA GLU A 186 5.09 -2.63 -16.15
C GLU A 186 4.16 -1.49 -15.68
N PRO A 187 3.28 -0.94 -16.53
CA PRO A 187 2.34 0.13 -16.14
C PRO A 187 1.45 -0.22 -14.93
N LEU A 188 1.01 0.80 -14.20
CA LEU A 188 0.11 0.64 -13.06
C LEU A 188 -1.36 0.67 -13.52
N GLU A 189 -1.96 -0.51 -13.70
CA GLU A 189 -3.33 -0.68 -14.22
C GLU A 189 -4.43 -0.65 -13.13
N VAL A 190 -4.18 0.08 -12.03
CA VAL A 190 -5.14 0.25 -10.93
C VAL A 190 -5.41 1.73 -10.68
N PRO A 191 -6.56 2.15 -10.12
CA PRO A 191 -6.79 3.55 -9.77
C PRO A 191 -5.69 4.06 -8.82
N HIS A 192 -5.04 5.16 -9.20
CA HIS A 192 -3.93 5.72 -8.45
C HIS A 192 -3.85 7.24 -8.64
N LEU A 193 -3.19 7.92 -7.71
CA LEU A 193 -2.79 9.31 -7.85
C LEU A 193 -1.43 9.40 -8.53
N GLU A 194 -1.33 10.12 -9.64
CA GLU A 194 -0.03 10.47 -10.23
C GLU A 194 0.49 11.79 -9.68
N LEU A 195 1.77 11.82 -9.28
CA LEU A 195 2.46 13.04 -8.87
C LEU A 195 3.77 13.20 -9.64
N TYR A 196 4.02 14.42 -10.12
CA TYR A 196 5.17 14.81 -10.93
C TYR A 196 6.13 15.65 -10.09
N SER A 197 7.24 15.05 -9.67
CA SER A 197 8.19 15.64 -8.71
C SER A 197 9.17 16.68 -9.30
N ASP A 198 9.04 16.91 -10.60
CA ASP A 198 9.65 17.95 -11.42
C ASP A 198 8.75 19.19 -11.51
N ASP A 199 7.44 19.01 -11.48
CA ASP A 199 6.45 20.09 -11.56
C ASP A 199 5.97 20.57 -10.19
N LEU A 200 6.00 19.70 -9.18
CA LEU A 200 5.46 19.95 -7.85
C LEU A 200 6.55 19.97 -6.80
N ASN A 201 6.46 20.93 -5.88
CA ASN A 201 7.26 20.89 -4.66
C ASN A 201 6.68 19.88 -3.66
N LEU A 202 7.44 19.58 -2.59
CA LEU A 202 7.05 18.58 -1.60
C LEU A 202 5.73 18.92 -0.90
N GLU A 203 5.49 20.20 -0.58
CA GLU A 203 4.26 20.62 0.10
C GLU A 203 3.02 20.41 -0.78
N GLU A 204 3.13 20.73 -2.07
CA GLU A 204 2.05 20.52 -3.04
C GLU A 204 1.75 19.04 -3.23
N MET A 205 2.80 18.20 -3.34
CA MET A 205 2.65 16.75 -3.42
C MET A 205 1.97 16.19 -2.16
N LEU A 206 2.34 16.65 -0.97
CA LEU A 206 1.72 16.24 0.29
C LEU A 206 0.24 16.63 0.34
N LYS A 207 -0.09 17.88 -0.02
CA LYS A 207 -1.48 18.36 -0.04
C LYS A 207 -2.35 17.54 -1.00
N ARG A 208 -1.83 17.21 -2.18
CA ARG A 208 -2.55 16.37 -3.16
C ARG A 208 -2.71 14.93 -2.65
N ALA A 209 -1.66 14.36 -2.08
CA ALA A 209 -1.72 13.02 -1.48
C ALA A 209 -2.77 12.98 -0.35
N GLU A 210 -2.73 13.91 0.60
CA GLU A 210 -3.70 14.00 1.69
C GLU A 210 -5.14 14.19 1.20
N GLY A 211 -5.35 14.97 0.12
CA GLY A 211 -6.65 15.09 -0.53
C GLY A 211 -7.16 13.75 -1.07
N TYR A 212 -6.34 13.10 -1.90
CA TYR A 212 -6.65 11.79 -2.49
C TYR A 212 -6.90 10.68 -1.45
N LEU A 213 -6.18 10.72 -0.32
CA LEU A 213 -6.38 9.75 0.77
C LEU A 213 -7.72 9.94 1.49
N LYS A 214 -8.33 11.13 1.46
CA LYS A 214 -9.64 11.41 2.06
C LYS A 214 -10.81 11.08 1.12
N GLU A 215 -10.57 11.06 -0.19
CA GLU A 215 -11.59 10.73 -1.18
C GLU A 215 -12.04 9.26 -1.04
N GLY A 216 -13.34 9.01 -0.84
CA GLY A 216 -13.90 7.66 -0.75
C GLY A 216 -13.81 6.96 0.61
N ASN A 217 -13.51 7.69 1.69
CA ASN A 217 -13.59 7.19 3.08
C ASN A 217 -14.92 7.56 3.78
N LEU A 218 -16.03 7.68 3.03
CA LEU A 218 -17.37 7.98 3.54
C LEU A 218 -18.28 6.77 3.38
#